data_AF-A0A2A5MAR6-F1
#
_entry.id   AF-A0A2A5MAR6-F1
#
_cell.length_a   1.000
_cell.length_b   1.000
_cell.length_c   1.000
_cell.angle_alpha   90.00
_cell.angle_beta   90.00
_cell.angle_gamma   90.00
#
_symmetry.space_group_name_H-M   'P 1'
#
loop_
_entity.id
_entity.type
_entity.pdbx_description
1 polymer ?
#
loop_
_entity_poly.entity_id
_entity_poly.type
_entity_poly.pdbx_seq_one_letter_code
_entity_poly.pdbx_strand_id
1 'polypeptide(L)' 'VYWHLHKAHEFIGMKALPTFMCNDVVKNPQVEKYLNEYELHLKKIF' A
#
# COMPACT_ATOMS: atom_id res chain seq x y z
N VAL A 1 3.00 10.88 7.72
CA VAL A 1 2.08 11.51 6.75
C VAL A 1 0.71 10.80 6.71
N TYR A 2 0.64 9.48 6.57
CA TYR A 2 -0.65 8.74 6.46
C TYR A 2 -1.48 8.59 7.75
N TRP A 3 -0.97 9.04 8.89
CA TRP A 3 -1.63 8.88 10.20
C TRP A 3 -3.05 9.48 10.24
N HIS A 4 -3.22 10.69 9.72
CA HIS A 4 -4.53 11.35 9.72
C HIS A 4 -5.57 10.57 8.89
N LEU A 5 -5.13 9.99 7.76
CA LEU A 5 -5.97 9.15 6.92
C LEU A 5 -6.36 7.85 7.62
N HIS A 6 -5.40 7.16 8.27
CA HIS A 6 -5.70 5.97 9.05
C HIS A 6 -6.70 6.26 10.17
N LYS A 7 -6.53 7.38 10.88
CA LYS A 7 -7.45 7.75 11.97
C LYS A 7 -8.85 8.12 11.52
N ALA A 8 -9.01 8.74 10.36
CA ALA A 8 -10.33 8.99 9.78
C ALA A 8 -11.07 7.68 9.47
N HIS A 9 -10.37 6.67 8.95
CA HIS A 9 -10.96 5.35 8.68
C HIS A 9 -11.21 4.54 9.96
N GLU A 10 -10.30 4.62 10.95
CA GLU A 10 -10.51 3.99 12.26
C GLU A 10 -11.70 4.61 13.00
N PHE A 11 -11.96 5.91 12.84
CA PHE A 11 -13.10 6.59 13.45
C PHE A 11 -14.44 6.03 12.99
N ILE A 12 -14.55 5.61 11.72
CA ILE A 12 -15.74 4.93 11.18
C ILE A 12 -15.74 3.41 11.42
N GLY A 13 -14.79 2.90 12.22
CA GLY A 13 -14.73 1.49 12.64
C GLY A 13 -13.94 0.56 11.72
N MET A 14 -13.23 1.07 10.71
CA MET A 14 -12.38 0.24 9.85
C MET A 14 -11.08 -0.15 10.56
N LYS A 15 -10.49 -1.28 10.15
CA LYS A 15 -9.15 -1.71 10.58
C LYS A 15 -8.19 -1.63 9.41
N ALA A 16 -6.98 -1.10 9.66
CA ALA A 16 -5.97 -0.98 8.63
C ALA A 16 -5.35 -2.35 8.28
N LEU A 17 -5.17 -2.57 6.98
CA LEU A 17 -4.32 -3.63 6.45
C LEU A 17 -2.88 -3.09 6.24
N PRO A 18 -1.87 -3.96 6.12
CA PRO A 18 -0.51 -3.53 5.76
C PRO A 18 -0.52 -2.67 4.50
N THR A 19 0.12 -1.51 4.54
CA THR A 19 0.15 -0.58 3.40
C THR A 19 1.15 -1.05 2.35
N PHE A 20 0.76 -0.99 1.09
CA PHE A 20 1.66 -1.17 -0.07
C PHE A 20 1.94 0.17 -0.74
N MET A 21 3.18 0.39 -1.17
CA MET A 21 3.59 1.63 -1.80
C MET A 21 4.75 1.41 -2.77
N CYS A 22 4.67 2.06 -3.93
CA CYS A 22 5.75 2.11 -4.91
C CYS A 22 6.50 3.44 -4.78
N ASN A 23 7.81 3.37 -4.54
CA ASN A 23 8.66 4.55 -4.37
C ASN A 23 9.56 4.76 -5.59
N ASP A 24 9.89 6.02 -5.88
CA ASP A 24 10.79 6.43 -6.97
C ASP A 24 10.30 6.12 -8.40
N VAL A 25 8.98 6.07 -8.59
CA VAL A 25 8.34 5.67 -9.84
C VAL A 25 8.62 6.59 -11.04
N VAL A 26 9.07 7.83 -10.81
CA VAL A 26 9.36 8.81 -11.88
C VAL A 26 10.82 8.78 -12.30
N LYS A 27 11.76 8.75 -11.34
CA LYS A 27 13.20 8.80 -11.65
C LYS A 27 13.77 7.42 -11.96
N ASN A 28 13.16 6.36 -11.41
CA ASN A 28 13.54 4.98 -11.66
C ASN A 28 12.28 4.09 -11.79
N PRO A 29 11.58 4.14 -12.93
CA PRO A 29 10.36 3.36 -13.13
C PRO A 29 10.66 1.86 -13.22
N GLN A 30 10.25 1.08 -12.22
CA GLN A 30 10.40 -0.38 -12.18
C GLN A 30 9.04 -1.10 -12.22
N VAL A 31 8.27 -0.88 -13.28
CA VAL A 31 6.85 -1.29 -13.38
C VAL A 31 6.65 -2.80 -13.14
N GLU A 32 7.42 -3.66 -13.79
CA GLU A 32 7.29 -5.13 -13.66
C GLU A 32 7.55 -5.61 -12.23
N LYS A 33 8.54 -5.01 -11.57
CA LYS A 33 8.85 -5.31 -10.17
C LYS A 33 7.67 -4.97 -9.27
N TYR A 34 7.09 -3.78 -9.43
CA TYR A 34 5.97 -3.35 -8.60
C TYR A 34 4.71 -4.20 -8.83
N LEU A 35 4.47 -4.66 -10.06
CA LEU A 35 3.38 -5.58 -10.35
C LEU A 35 3.56 -6.91 -9.60
N ASN A 36 4.75 -7.50 -9.67
CA ASN A 36 5.06 -8.75 -8.96
C ASN A 36 4.98 -8.58 -7.43
N GLU A 37 5.53 -7.48 -6.90
CA GLU A 37 5.49 -7.18 -5.46
C GLU A 37 4.05 -6.94 -4.98
N TYR A 38 3.22 -6.30 -5.79
CA TYR A 38 1.82 -6.07 -5.47
C TYR A 38 1.02 -7.38 -5.46
N GLU A 39 1.22 -8.26 -6.44
CA GLU A 39 0.57 -9.57 -6.48
C GLU A 39 0.95 -10.41 -5.24
N LEU A 40 2.23 -10.43 -4.86
CA LEU A 40 2.70 -11.10 -3.65
C LEU A 40 2.10 -10.50 -2.38
N HIS A 41 1.97 -9.17 -2.33
CA HIS A 41 1.37 -8.47 -1.20
C HIS A 41 -0.12 -8.85 -1.03
N LEU A 42 -0.88 -8.87 -2.13
CA LEU A 42 -2.28 -9.27 -2.12
C LEU A 42 -2.44 -10.73 -1.65
N LYS A 43 -1.64 -11.67 -2.20
CA LYS A 43 -1.65 -13.09 -1.79
C LYS A 43 -1.29 -13.32 -0.32
N LYS A 44 -0.60 -12.37 0.33
CA LYS A 44 -0.23 -12.48 1.74
C LYS A 44 -1.35 -12.01 2.68
N ILE A 45 -2.21 -11.10 2.20
CA ILE A 45 -3.23 -10.44 3.01
C ILE A 45 -4.60 -11.10 2.86
N PHE A 46 -4.92 -11.57 1.65
CA PHE A 46 -6.18 -12.21 1.30
C PHE A 46 -5.98 -13.70 1.05
#